data_AF-A0A961NVJ3-F1
#
_entry.id   AF-A0A961NVJ3-F1
#
_cell.length_a   1.000
_cell.length_b   1.000
_cell.length_c   1.000
_cell.angle_alpha   90.00
_cell.angle_beta   90.00
_cell.angle_gamma   90.00
#
_symmetry.space_group_name_H-M   'P 1'
#
loop_
_entity.id
_entity.type
_entity.pdbx_description
1 polymer ?
#
loop_
_entity_poly.entity_id
_entity_poly.type
_entity_poly.pdbx_seq_one_letter_code
_entity_poly.pdbx_strand_id
1 'polypeptide(L)'
;LRGAREEATLGARTTLEVLSFEQDLLDAQAARISAQSQQYLAVYSLISAMGLLTADDLRLGIATYDPEAYYNAVKNAPVYDISPQGARLDAIIKTLGRQLD
;
A
#
# COMPACT_ATOMS: atom_id res chain seq x y z
N LEU A 1 4.28 -21.88 32.22
CA LEU A 1 3.34 -21.22 33.15
C LEU A 1 2.67 -22.16 34.15
N ARG A 2 2.19 -23.37 33.78
CA ARG A 2 1.49 -24.25 34.74
C ARG A 2 2.36 -24.64 35.95
N GLY A 3 3.59 -25.10 35.73
CA GLY A 3 4.50 -25.47 36.83
C GLY A 3 4.83 -24.32 37.78
N ALA A 4 5.11 -23.11 37.26
CA ALA A 4 5.40 -21.94 38.10
C ALA A 4 4.16 -21.47 38.92
N ARG A 5 2.96 -21.56 38.34
CA ARG A 5 1.70 -21.27 39.06
C ARG A 5 1.44 -22.32 40.16
N GLU A 6 1.66 -23.60 39.88
CA GLU A 6 1.52 -24.68 40.87
C GLU A 6 2.56 -24.56 42.00
N GLU A 7 3.82 -24.23 41.68
CA GLU A 7 4.90 -24.00 42.66
C GLU A 7 4.68 -22.77 43.54
N ALA A 8 4.10 -21.69 42.99
CA ALA A 8 3.73 -20.50 43.77
C ALA A 8 2.53 -20.77 44.69
N THR A 9 1.59 -21.62 44.27
CA THR A 9 0.45 -22.05 45.10
C THR A 9 0.91 -22.96 46.25
N LEU A 10 1.95 -23.76 46.01
CA LEU A 10 2.63 -24.61 47.00
C LEU A 10 3.61 -23.83 47.91
N GLY A 11 3.73 -22.50 47.74
CA GLY A 11 4.57 -21.63 48.57
C GLY A 11 6.07 -21.73 48.31
N ALA A 12 6.50 -22.47 47.28
CA ALA A 12 7.91 -22.64 46.92
C ALA A 12 8.46 -21.49 46.05
N ARG A 13 7.59 -20.67 45.44
CA ARG A 13 7.92 -19.45 44.70
C ARG A 13 7.05 -18.27 45.12
N THR A 14 7.53 -17.05 44.91
CA THR A 14 6.77 -15.82 45.23
C THR A 14 5.76 -15.50 44.12
N THR A 15 4.63 -14.84 44.46
CA THR A 15 3.61 -14.40 43.49
C THR A 15 4.17 -13.44 42.43
N LEU A 16 5.27 -12.74 42.74
CA LEU A 16 5.99 -11.88 41.79
C LEU A 16 6.66 -12.66 40.66
N GLU A 17 7.17 -13.87 40.92
CA GLU A 17 7.83 -14.68 39.88
C GLU A 17 6.82 -15.20 38.84
N VAL A 18 5.61 -15.57 39.28
CA VAL A 18 4.53 -15.95 38.36
C VAL A 18 4.16 -14.79 37.45
N LEU A 19 4.00 -13.59 38.00
CA LEU A 19 3.69 -12.40 37.22
C LEU A 19 4.82 -12.07 36.22
N SER A 20 6.08 -12.24 36.63
CA SER A 20 7.23 -12.07 35.73
C SER A 20 7.18 -13.04 34.56
N PHE A 21 6.92 -14.33 34.80
CA PHE A 21 6.82 -15.31 33.71
C PHE A 21 5.62 -15.06 32.78
N GLU A 22 4.53 -14.52 33.31
CA GLU A 22 3.38 -14.10 32.50
C GLU A 22 3.72 -12.91 31.62
N GLN A 23 4.46 -11.94 32.15
CA GLN A 23 4.98 -10.81 31.38
C GLN A 23 5.95 -11.28 30.28
N ASP A 24 6.89 -12.16 30.60
CA ASP A 24 7.84 -12.72 29.62
C ASP A 24 7.11 -13.45 28.48
N LEU A 25 6.05 -14.21 28.80
CA LEU A 25 5.23 -14.85 27.78
C LEU A 25 4.51 -13.83 26.90
N LEU A 26 3.93 -12.80 27.50
CA LEU A 26 3.23 -11.75 26.77
C LEU A 26 4.19 -11.01 25.82
N ASP A 27 5.39 -10.68 26.30
CA ASP A 27 6.42 -10.01 25.51
C ASP A 27 6.88 -10.90 24.35
N ALA A 28 7.07 -12.20 24.59
CA ALA A 28 7.41 -13.16 23.54
C ALA A 28 6.29 -13.29 22.48
N GLN A 29 5.02 -13.25 22.90
CA GLN A 29 3.89 -13.26 21.97
C GLN A 29 3.82 -11.98 21.14
N ALA A 30 4.03 -10.82 21.76
CA ALA A 30 4.08 -9.53 21.07
C ALA A 30 5.24 -9.48 20.06
N ALA A 31 6.42 -9.94 20.46
CA ALA A 31 7.59 -10.05 19.59
C ALA A 31 7.32 -10.95 18.37
N ARG A 32 6.64 -12.09 18.58
CA ARG A 32 6.23 -12.98 17.48
C ARG A 32 5.30 -12.29 16.49
N ILE A 33 4.27 -11.58 16.96
CA ILE A 33 3.33 -10.87 16.09
C ILE A 33 4.07 -9.77 15.31
N SER A 34 4.93 -9.02 15.98
CA SER A 34 5.76 -7.99 15.34
C SER A 34 6.66 -8.59 14.25
N ALA A 35 7.33 -9.71 14.52
CA ALA A 35 8.16 -10.41 13.54
C ALA A 35 7.35 -10.90 12.34
N GLN A 36 6.14 -11.43 12.56
CA GLN A 36 5.25 -11.84 11.47
C GLN A 36 4.84 -10.65 10.59
N SER A 37 4.49 -9.51 11.20
CA SER A 37 4.16 -8.28 10.45
C SER A 37 5.37 -7.77 9.66
N GLN A 38 6.56 -7.77 10.24
CA GLN A 38 7.79 -7.37 9.56
C GLN A 38 8.12 -8.28 8.38
N GLN A 39 7.87 -9.59 8.50
CA GLN A 39 8.03 -10.52 7.38
C GLN A 39 7.13 -10.14 6.20
N TYR A 40 5.84 -9.87 6.43
CA TYR A 40 4.94 -9.46 5.36
C TYR A 40 5.37 -8.13 4.73
N LEU A 41 5.75 -7.14 5.56
CA LEU A 41 6.25 -5.85 5.07
C LEU A 41 7.51 -6.02 4.21
N ALA A 42 8.44 -6.87 4.61
CA ALA A 42 9.66 -7.13 3.86
C ALA A 42 9.37 -7.76 2.50
N VAL A 43 8.42 -8.71 2.43
CA VAL A 43 8.00 -9.33 1.16
C VAL A 43 7.41 -8.28 0.21
N TYR A 44 6.47 -7.46 0.69
CA TYR A 44 5.88 -6.42 -0.17
C TYR A 44 6.88 -5.31 -0.52
N SER A 45 7.82 -4.99 0.37
CA SER A 45 8.90 -4.05 0.09
C SER A 45 9.80 -4.55 -1.04
N LEU A 46 10.13 -5.85 -1.07
CA LEU A 46 10.89 -6.46 -2.16
C LEU A 46 10.11 -6.40 -3.48
N ILE A 47 8.83 -6.80 -3.47
CA ILE A 47 7.95 -6.74 -4.66
C ILE A 47 7.86 -5.30 -5.20
N SER A 48 7.73 -4.32 -4.30
CA SER A 48 7.73 -2.89 -4.65
C SER A 48 9.05 -2.43 -5.26
N ALA A 49 10.19 -2.81 -4.67
CA ALA A 49 11.51 -2.48 -5.19
C ALA A 49 11.77 -3.09 -6.58
N MET A 50 11.15 -4.24 -6.88
CA MET A 50 11.17 -4.85 -8.22
C MET A 50 10.21 -4.16 -9.20
N GLY A 51 9.36 -3.24 -8.74
CA GLY A 51 8.33 -2.59 -9.56
C GLY A 51 7.07 -3.42 -9.78
N LEU A 52 6.91 -4.53 -9.06
CA LEU A 52 5.81 -5.50 -9.25
C LEU A 52 4.67 -5.33 -8.24
N LEU A 53 4.65 -4.23 -7.48
CA LEU A 53 3.56 -3.95 -6.55
C LEU A 53 2.37 -3.31 -7.29
N THR A 54 1.86 -4.02 -8.30
CA THR A 54 0.75 -3.59 -9.16
C THR A 54 -0.45 -4.53 -8.98
N ALA A 55 -1.65 -4.05 -9.30
CA ALA A 55 -2.87 -4.87 -9.21
C ALA A 55 -2.86 -6.07 -10.18
N ASP A 56 -2.18 -5.93 -11.32
CA ASP A 56 -2.00 -7.00 -12.32
C ASP A 56 -1.04 -8.08 -11.79
N ASP A 57 0.13 -7.68 -11.30
CA ASP A 57 1.15 -8.60 -10.79
C ASP A 57 0.72 -9.32 -9.50
N LEU A 58 -0.05 -8.63 -8.65
CA LEU A 58 -0.66 -9.21 -7.44
C LEU A 58 -1.94 -10.01 -7.73
N ARG A 59 -2.40 -10.04 -8.99
CA ARG A 59 -3.59 -10.79 -9.44
C ARG A 59 -4.84 -10.49 -8.60
N LEU A 60 -5.08 -9.22 -8.29
CA LEU A 60 -6.17 -8.81 -7.40
C LEU A 60 -7.56 -8.93 -8.03
N GLY A 61 -7.66 -9.20 -9.35
CA GLY A 61 -8.92 -9.41 -10.05
C GLY A 61 -9.79 -8.15 -10.17
N ILE A 62 -9.20 -6.98 -9.95
CA ILE A 62 -9.86 -5.67 -10.09
C ILE A 62 -9.57 -5.07 -11.46
N ALA A 63 -10.43 -4.18 -11.94
CA ALA A 63 -10.20 -3.44 -13.18
C ALA A 63 -8.92 -2.60 -13.05
N THR A 64 -7.92 -2.90 -13.86
CA THR A 64 -6.69 -2.11 -13.95
C THR A 64 -6.83 -0.99 -14.97
N TYR A 65 -6.11 0.10 -14.74
CA TYR A 65 -6.14 1.26 -15.60
C TYR A 65 -5.39 0.95 -16.90
N ASP A 66 -6.10 0.86 -18.01
CA ASP A 66 -5.53 0.71 -19.35
C ASP A 66 -5.47 2.07 -20.07
N PRO A 67 -4.29 2.70 -20.20
CA PRO A 67 -4.14 3.99 -20.86
C PRO A 67 -4.53 3.93 -22.35
N GLU A 68 -4.32 2.79 -23.03
CA GLU A 68 -4.64 2.65 -24.44
C GLU A 68 -6.15 2.54 -24.66
N ALA A 69 -6.87 1.83 -23.79
CA ALA A 69 -8.33 1.79 -23.83
C ALA A 69 -8.93 3.19 -23.64
N TYR A 70 -8.44 3.96 -22.67
CA TYR A 70 -8.89 5.34 -22.46
C TYR A 70 -8.50 6.28 -23.61
N TYR A 71 -7.28 6.15 -24.13
CA TYR A 71 -6.83 6.93 -25.28
C TYR A 71 -7.68 6.62 -26.52
N ASN A 72 -7.91 5.35 -26.83
CA ASN A 72 -8.72 4.93 -27.97
C ASN A 72 -10.19 5.33 -27.83
N ALA A 73 -10.73 5.33 -26.61
CA ALA A 73 -12.09 5.81 -26.34
C ALA A 73 -12.27 7.30 -26.67
N VAL A 74 -11.22 8.11 -26.48
CA VAL A 74 -11.26 9.56 -26.72
C VAL A 74 -10.71 9.95 -28.10
N LYS A 75 -9.79 9.16 -28.67
CA LYS A 75 -9.08 9.47 -29.93
C LYS A 75 -10.02 9.68 -31.12
N ASN A 76 -11.06 8.85 -31.23
CA ASN A 76 -12.05 8.94 -32.30
C ASN A 76 -13.32 9.69 -31.86
N ALA A 77 -13.33 10.25 -30.64
CA ALA A 77 -14.45 11.06 -30.19
C ALA A 77 -14.59 12.25 -31.13
N PRO A 78 -15.82 12.60 -31.56
CA PRO A 78 -16.03 13.77 -32.39
C PRO A 78 -15.46 14.99 -31.65
N VAL A 79 -14.45 15.63 -32.24
CA VAL A 79 -13.88 16.91 -31.75
C VAL A 79 -14.87 18.08 -31.90
N TYR A 80 -16.15 17.77 -32.15
CA TYR A 80 -17.14 18.68 -32.71
C TYR A 80 -17.60 19.75 -31.73
N ASP A 81 -17.40 19.54 -30.42
CA ASP A 81 -17.55 20.58 -29.42
C ASP A 81 -16.19 21.18 -29.10
N ILE A 82 -15.55 21.79 -30.11
CA ILE A 82 -14.48 22.75 -29.87
C ILE A 82 -15.10 23.81 -28.97
N SER A 83 -14.77 23.76 -27.68
CA SER A 83 -15.31 24.73 -26.74
C SER A 83 -14.96 26.13 -27.26
N PRO A 84 -15.86 27.13 -27.12
CA PRO A 84 -15.55 28.50 -27.52
C PRO A 84 -14.23 29.01 -26.94
N GLN A 85 -13.79 28.43 -25.81
CA GLN A 85 -12.51 28.68 -25.16
C GLN A 85 -11.33 28.03 -25.91
N GLY A 86 -11.46 26.79 -26.38
CA GLY A 86 -10.44 26.11 -27.18
C GLY A 86 -10.14 26.84 -28.50
N ALA A 87 -11.18 27.28 -29.22
CA ALA A 87 -11.03 28.06 -30.45
C ALA A 87 -10.32 29.41 -30.22
N ARG A 88 -10.59 30.07 -29.09
CA ARG A 88 -9.91 31.33 -28.70
C ARG A 88 -8.44 31.09 -28.36
N LEU A 89 -8.13 29.99 -27.67
CA LEU A 89 -6.76 29.64 -27.34
C LEU A 89 -5.94 29.33 -28.60
N ASP A 90 -6.48 28.55 -29.53
CA ASP A 90 -5.83 28.25 -30.82
C ASP A 90 -5.55 29.51 -31.63
N ALA A 91 -6.48 30.47 -31.61
CA ALA A 91 -6.27 31.77 -32.24
C ALA A 91 -5.09 32.54 -31.61
N ILE A 92 -5.01 32.57 -30.28
CA ILE A 92 -3.90 33.22 -29.54
C ILE A 92 -2.57 32.52 -29.84
N ILE A 93 -2.52 31.19 -29.80
CA ILE A 93 -1.30 30.42 -30.10
C ILE A 93 -0.83 30.67 -31.53
N LYS A 94 -1.75 30.68 -32.50
CA LYS A 94 -1.45 30.97 -33.89
C LYS A 94 -0.93 32.40 -34.09
N THR A 95 -1.45 33.37 -33.35
CA THR A 95 -0.94 34.76 -33.40
C THR A 95 0.44 34.91 -32.78
N LEU A 96 0.72 34.19 -31.68
CA LEU A 96 2.03 34.20 -31.01
C LEU A 96 3.10 33.51 -31.86
N GLY A 97 2.79 32.36 -32.48
CA GLY A 97 3.72 31.66 -33.36
C GLY A 97 4.09 32.47 -34.61
N ARG A 98 3.18 33.32 -35.10
CA ARG A 98 3.42 34.20 -36.26
C ARG A 98 4.19 35.48 -35.94
N GLN A 99 4.32 35.81 -34.65
CA GLN A 99 5.10 36.96 -34.16
C GLN A 99 6.56 36.59 -33.84
N LEU A 100 6.88 35.29 -33.80
CA LEU A 100 8.20 34.75 -33.49
C LEU A 100 9.03 34.40 -34.73
N ASP A 101 8.47 34.62 -35.94
CA ASP A 101 9.17 34.62 -37.24
C ASP A 101 9.31 36.06 -37.75
#